data_AF-A0A0R0D659-F1
#
_entry.id   AF-A0A0R0D659-F1
#
_cell.length_a   1.000
_cell.length_b   1.000
_cell.length_c   1.000
_cell.angle_alpha   90.00
_cell.angle_beta   90.00
_cell.angle_gamma   90.00
#
_symmetry.space_group_name_H-M   'P 1'
#
loop_
_entity.id
_entity.type
_entity.pdbx_description
1 polymer ?
#
loop_
_entity_poly.entity_id
_entity_poly.type
_entity_poly.pdbx_seq_one_letter_code
_entity_poly.pdbx_strand_id
1 'polypeptide(L)'
;MSEAKRLAAEKAIEYVEKGMIVGVGTGSTVAYFIEALARIKDRIEGAVSSSEQSTALLKGHGIEVLDLNHTGGLSLYVDGADECDGNKNLIKGGG
;
A
#
# COMPACT_ATOMS: atom_id res chain seq x y z
N MET A 1 -1.08 10.76 16.59
CA MET A 1 -0.63 9.59 15.81
C MET A 1 -0.95 9.69 14.32
N SER A 2 -2.04 10.33 13.90
CA SER A 2 -2.41 10.45 12.47
C SER A 2 -1.31 11.11 11.61
N GLU A 3 -0.65 12.14 12.12
CA GLU A 3 0.44 12.80 11.37
C GLU A 3 1.64 11.89 11.13
N ALA A 4 2.06 11.10 12.11
CA ALA A 4 3.16 10.14 11.94
C ALA A 4 2.82 9.07 10.90
N LYS A 5 1.57 8.58 10.90
CA LYS A 5 1.07 7.64 9.88
C LYS A 5 1.11 8.25 8.49
N ARG A 6 0.65 9.49 8.36
CA ARG A 6 0.69 10.24 7.11
C ARG A 6 2.12 10.43 6.61
N LEU A 7 3.04 10.89 7.46
CA LEU A 7 4.44 11.11 7.09
C LEU A 7 5.14 9.79 6.67
N ALA A 8 4.87 8.68 7.35
CA ALA A 8 5.39 7.38 6.95
C ALA A 8 4.86 6.94 5.57
N ALA A 9 3.57 7.14 5.32
CA ALA A 9 2.94 6.88 4.01
C ALA A 9 3.54 7.75 2.90
N GLU A 10 3.70 9.07 3.14
CA GLU A 10 4.36 9.98 2.19
C GLU A 10 5.79 9.51 1.87
N LYS A 11 6.54 9.07 2.89
CA LYS A 11 7.90 8.58 2.68
C LYS A 11 7.94 7.30 1.83
N ALA A 12 6.96 6.41 1.98
CA ALA A 12 6.87 5.19 1.19
C ALA A 12 6.63 5.46 -0.31
N ILE A 13 5.99 6.58 -0.67
CA ILE A 13 5.76 6.96 -2.08
C ILE A 13 7.07 7.21 -2.84
N GLU A 14 8.13 7.62 -2.16
CA GLU A 14 9.44 7.81 -2.80
C GLU A 14 10.03 6.51 -3.39
N TYR A 15 9.56 5.35 -2.93
CA TYR A 15 9.97 4.04 -3.45
C TYR A 15 9.11 3.57 -4.64
N VAL A 16 8.07 4.31 -5.02
CA VAL A 16 7.19 3.95 -6.14
C VAL A 16 7.78 4.48 -7.45
N GLU A 17 8.19 3.56 -8.31
CA GLU A 17 8.70 3.87 -9.65
C GLU A 17 7.61 3.78 -10.72
N LYS A 18 7.88 4.39 -11.88
CA LYS A 18 6.93 4.39 -13.00
C LYS A 18 6.78 2.98 -13.58
N GLY A 19 5.56 2.56 -13.84
CA GLY A 19 5.22 1.25 -14.41
C GLY A 19 5.13 0.14 -13.37
N MET A 20 5.29 0.42 -12.07
CA MET A 20 5.15 -0.62 -11.06
C MET A 20 3.71 -1.08 -10.90
N ILE A 21 3.54 -2.37 -10.63
CA ILE A 21 2.37 -2.92 -9.93
C ILE A 21 2.72 -2.93 -8.44
N VAL A 22 1.94 -2.21 -7.63
CA VAL A 22 2.25 -1.99 -6.22
C VAL A 22 1.40 -2.91 -5.34
N GLY A 23 2.04 -3.69 -4.48
CA GLY A 23 1.37 -4.43 -3.43
C GLY A 23 0.94 -3.51 -2.28
N VAL A 24 -0.32 -3.60 -1.88
CA VAL A 24 -0.94 -2.70 -0.91
C VAL A 24 -1.51 -3.50 0.26
N GLY A 25 -1.04 -3.14 1.46
CA GLY A 25 -1.44 -3.68 2.74
C GLY A 25 -2.84 -3.29 3.22
N THR A 26 -3.06 -3.38 4.53
CA THR A 26 -4.36 -3.06 5.17
C THR A 26 -4.18 -2.19 6.42
N GLY A 27 -5.20 -1.40 6.75
CA GLY A 27 -5.29 -0.65 8.01
C GLY A 27 -5.05 0.86 7.88
N SER A 28 -5.23 1.56 9.00
CA SER A 28 -5.28 3.04 9.02
C SER A 28 -4.01 3.76 8.57
N THR A 29 -2.81 3.15 8.69
CA THR A 29 -1.59 3.73 8.12
C THR A 29 -1.55 3.56 6.60
N VAL A 30 -2.00 2.40 6.10
CA VAL A 30 -2.06 2.10 4.66
C VAL A 30 -3.13 2.95 3.97
N ALA A 31 -4.20 3.33 4.65
CA ALA A 31 -5.18 4.27 4.10
C ALA A 31 -4.55 5.60 3.63
N TYR A 32 -3.63 6.17 4.41
CA TYR A 32 -2.87 7.35 3.99
C TYR A 32 -1.93 7.05 2.80
N PHE A 33 -1.37 5.86 2.73
CA PHE A 33 -0.56 5.44 1.58
C PHE A 33 -1.40 5.33 0.31
N ILE A 34 -2.63 4.80 0.39
CA ILE A 34 -3.56 4.75 -0.73
C ILE A 34 -3.93 6.17 -1.20
N GLU A 35 -4.23 7.09 -0.29
CA GLU A 35 -4.47 8.50 -0.62
C GLU A 35 -3.26 9.14 -1.32
N ALA A 36 -2.04 8.80 -0.89
CA ALA A 36 -0.82 9.30 -1.49
C ALA A 36 -0.53 8.68 -2.86
N LEU A 37 -0.77 7.37 -3.00
CA LEU A 37 -0.63 6.63 -4.25
C LEU A 37 -1.62 7.16 -5.30
N ALA A 38 -2.84 7.54 -4.88
CA ALA A 38 -3.85 8.11 -5.76
C ALA A 38 -3.39 9.39 -6.47
N ARG A 39 -2.53 10.20 -5.82
CA ARG A 39 -1.98 11.42 -6.43
C ARG A 39 -0.98 11.14 -7.55
N ILE A 40 -0.42 9.93 -7.59
CA ILE A 40 0.54 9.49 -8.60
C ILE A 40 0.04 8.29 -9.40
N LYS A 41 -1.27 8.01 -9.39
CA LYS A 41 -1.84 6.78 -9.97
C LYS A 41 -1.51 6.59 -11.45
N ASP A 42 -1.38 7.68 -12.21
CA ASP A 42 -1.03 7.63 -13.64
C ASP A 42 0.43 7.17 -13.89
N ARG A 43 1.23 7.03 -12.83
CA ARG A 43 2.60 6.50 -12.90
C ARG A 43 2.66 5.00 -12.67
N ILE A 44 1.64 4.36 -12.12
CA ILE A 44 1.63 2.91 -11.83
C ILE A 44 0.72 2.17 -12.81
N GLU A 45 0.96 0.88 -13.00
CA GLU A 45 0.09 0.03 -13.81
C GLU A 45 -1.17 -0.39 -13.03
N GLY A 46 -1.05 -0.52 -11.71
CA GLY A 46 -2.14 -0.89 -10.83
C GLY A 46 -1.65 -1.30 -9.46
N ALA A 47 -2.55 -1.84 -8.65
CA ALA A 47 -2.25 -2.33 -7.32
C ALA A 47 -2.78 -3.74 -7.08
N VAL A 48 -2.06 -4.53 -6.28
CA VAL A 48 -2.58 -5.78 -5.69
C VAL A 48 -2.93 -5.49 -4.24
N SER A 49 -4.16 -5.83 -3.85
CA SER A 49 -4.69 -5.53 -2.51
C SER A 49 -4.65 -6.76 -1.60
N SER A 50 -4.33 -6.57 -0.32
CA SER A 50 -4.37 -7.65 0.69
C SER A 50 -5.72 -7.82 1.41
N SER A 51 -6.69 -6.93 1.17
CA SER A 51 -8.03 -7.04 1.78
C SER A 51 -9.12 -6.36 0.94
N GLU A 52 -10.39 -6.72 1.20
CA GLU A 52 -11.54 -6.05 0.59
C GLU A 52 -11.64 -4.57 0.99
N GLN A 53 -11.20 -4.21 2.20
CA GLN A 53 -11.17 -2.82 2.64
C GLN A 53 -10.22 -1.99 1.77
N SER A 54 -8.98 -2.47 1.57
CA SER A 54 -8.01 -1.79 0.73
C SER A 54 -8.45 -1.78 -0.74
N THR A 55 -9.07 -2.86 -1.23
CA THR A 55 -9.65 -2.94 -2.57
C THR A 55 -10.70 -1.85 -2.79
N ALA A 56 -11.61 -1.66 -1.83
CA ALA A 56 -12.65 -0.63 -1.93
C ALA A 56 -12.05 0.79 -1.95
N LEU A 57 -11.05 1.06 -1.12
CA LEU A 57 -10.36 2.36 -1.09
C LEU A 57 -9.60 2.65 -2.40
N LEU A 58 -8.82 1.69 -2.89
CA LEU A 58 -8.09 1.80 -4.15
C LEU A 58 -9.03 2.11 -5.32
N LYS A 59 -10.13 1.33 -5.44
CA LYS A 59 -11.16 1.56 -6.46
C LYS A 59 -11.85 2.91 -6.29
N GLY A 60 -12.12 3.33 -5.06
CA GLY A 60 -12.69 4.64 -4.76
C GLY A 60 -11.84 5.82 -5.25
N HIS A 61 -10.51 5.65 -5.28
CA HIS A 61 -9.57 6.62 -5.85
C HIS A 61 -9.31 6.44 -7.36
N GLY A 62 -9.94 5.44 -7.98
CA GLY A 62 -9.77 5.09 -9.38
C GLY A 62 -8.40 4.50 -9.70
N ILE A 63 -7.83 3.73 -8.77
CA ILE A 63 -6.65 2.88 -8.99
C ILE A 63 -7.16 1.50 -9.41
N GLU A 64 -6.60 0.97 -10.51
CA GLU A 64 -6.90 -0.38 -10.96
C GLU A 64 -6.39 -1.42 -9.96
N VAL A 65 -7.26 -2.36 -9.58
CA VAL A 65 -6.91 -3.47 -8.68
C VAL A 65 -6.78 -4.74 -9.50
N LEU A 66 -5.59 -5.34 -9.45
CA LEU A 66 -5.20 -6.50 -10.23
C LEU A 66 -5.20 -7.77 -9.36
N ASP A 67 -5.47 -8.92 -9.98
CA ASP A 67 -5.36 -10.22 -9.32
C ASP A 67 -3.89 -10.65 -9.25
N LEU A 68 -3.40 -11.01 -8.05
CA LEU A 68 -2.01 -11.39 -7.84
C LEU A 68 -1.56 -12.52 -8.79
N ASN A 69 -2.43 -13.50 -9.07
CA ASN A 69 -2.11 -14.63 -9.94
C ASN A 69 -1.81 -14.22 -11.38
N HIS A 70 -2.21 -13.01 -11.79
CA HIS A 70 -2.03 -12.48 -13.14
C HIS A 70 -0.96 -11.39 -13.25
N THR A 71 -0.38 -10.94 -12.13
CA THR A 71 0.59 -9.82 -12.12
C THR A 71 2.05 -10.28 -12.23
N GLY A 72 2.32 -11.57 -11.99
CA GLY A 72 3.68 -12.06 -11.86
C GLY A 72 4.30 -11.62 -10.52
N GLY A 73 5.53 -11.11 -10.55
CA GLY A 73 6.24 -10.64 -9.36
C GLY A 73 5.93 -9.18 -9.03
N LEU A 74 5.79 -8.87 -7.74
CA LEU A 74 5.65 -7.49 -7.26
C LEU A 74 7.02 -6.93 -6.85
N SER A 75 7.35 -5.74 -7.35
CA SER A 75 8.62 -5.07 -7.01
C SER A 75 8.56 -4.37 -5.65
N LEU A 76 7.37 -4.05 -5.17
CA LEU A 76 7.15 -3.33 -3.92
C LEU A 76 5.85 -3.78 -3.26
N TYR A 77 5.90 -4.03 -1.95
CA TYR A 77 4.73 -4.23 -1.09
C TYR A 77 4.83 -3.27 0.10
N VAL A 78 3.80 -2.45 0.32
CA VAL A 78 3.75 -1.47 1.42
C VAL A 78 2.60 -1.81 2.36
N ASP A 79 2.91 -1.99 3.64
CA ASP A 79 1.95 -2.38 4.66
C ASP A 79 2.35 -1.87 6.05
N GLY A 80 1.40 -1.85 6.98
CA GLY A 80 1.65 -1.60 8.40
C GLY A 80 2.05 -2.86 9.17
N ALA A 81 2.36 -2.69 10.45
CA ALA A 81 2.51 -3.77 11.42
C ALA A 81 1.95 -3.33 12.78
N ASP A 82 1.47 -4.29 13.56
CA ASP A 82 0.97 -4.06 14.92
C ASP A 82 2.16 -3.87 15.88
N GLU A 83 3.20 -4.68 15.71
CA GLU A 83 4.48 -4.56 16.40
C GLU A 83 5.66 -4.72 15.44
N CYS A 84 6.77 -4.04 15.73
CA CYS A 84 8.03 -4.13 14.98
C CYS A 84 9.20 -4.06 15.97
N ASP A 85 10.04 -5.09 16.01
CA ASP A 85 11.23 -5.11 16.86
C ASP A 85 12.46 -4.46 16.18
N GLY A 86 13.58 -4.33 16.91
CA GLY A 86 14.81 -3.75 16.37
C GLY A 86 15.46 -4.54 15.22
N ASN A 87 15.07 -5.80 15.04
CA ASN A 87 15.51 -6.67 13.95
C ASN A 87 14.54 -6.66 12.76
N LYS A 88 13.46 -5.88 12.84
CA LYS A 88 12.38 -5.78 11.85
C LYS A 88 11.53 -7.06 11.75
N ASN A 89 11.49 -7.88 12.79
CA ASN A 89 10.46 -8.90 12.91
C ASN A 89 9.13 -8.21 13.21
N LEU A 90 8.06 -8.67 12.56
CA LEU A 90 6.76 -8.01 12.61
C LEU A 90 5.69 -8.94 13.18
N ILE A 91 4.83 -8.39 14.03
CA ILE A 91 3.51 -8.98 14.30
C ILE A 91 2.49 -8.22 13.46
N LYS A 92 1.64 -8.97 12.77
CA LYS A 92 0.56 -8.48 11.91
C LYS A 92 -0.70 -9.31 12.14
N GLY A 93 -1.84 -8.71 11.83
CA GLY A 93 -3.13 -9.41 11.83
C GLY A 93 -4.08 -8.94 12.93
N GLY A 94 -3.86 -7.77 13.53
CA GLY A 94 -4.82 -7.15 14.45
C GLY A 94 -6.03 -6.50 13.76
N GLY A 95 -5.98 -6.32 12.44
CA GLY A 95 -7.05 -5.74 11.61
C GLY A 95 -8.11 -6.74 11.18
#